data_AF-A0AB73AM97-F1
#
_entry.id   AF-A0AB73AM97-F1
#
_cell.length_a   1.000
_cell.length_b   1.000
_cell.length_c   1.000
_cell.angle_alpha   90.00
_cell.angle_beta   90.00
_cell.angle_gamma   90.00
#
_symmetry.space_group_name_H-M   'P 1'
#
loop_
_entity.id
_entity.type
_entity.pdbx_description
1 polymer ?
#
loop_
_entity_poly.entity_id
_entity_poly.type
_entity_poly.pdbx_seq_one_letter_code
_entity_poly.pdbx_strand_id
1 'polypeptide(L)'
;MEQLLSLFVRSIFVDNMIFAFFLGMCSYLAVSKNVKTAVGLGIAVTFVLVVTLPVNYLLQTKVLAANAIIEGVDLSFLSFILFIAVIAGIVQLVEMVVERFSPSLYASLGIFLPLIAVNCAIMGASLFMQQRITMDPSNPQAITGVGSAVVYALGSGIGWLLAIVGLAAIREKMAYSDVPAPLKGLGITFITVGLMAMAFMCFSGLKL
;
A
#
# COMPACT_ATOMS: atom_id res chain seq x y z
N MET A 1 -21.52 -7.11 -8.05
CA MET A 1 -20.51 -6.53 -8.96
C MET A 1 -20.33 -5.04 -8.70
N GLU A 2 -21.42 -4.29 -8.51
CA GLU A 2 -21.39 -2.87 -8.10
C GLU A 2 -20.63 -2.62 -6.79
N GLN A 3 -20.82 -3.46 -5.77
CA GLN A 3 -20.06 -3.38 -4.50
C GLN A 3 -18.54 -3.58 -4.66
N LEU A 4 -18.09 -4.37 -5.64
CA LEU A 4 -16.66 -4.57 -5.89
C LEU A 4 -16.05 -3.38 -6.64
N LEU A 5 -16.79 -2.83 -7.60
CA LEU A 5 -16.39 -1.62 -8.32
C LEU A 5 -16.37 -0.38 -7.41
N SER A 6 -17.36 -0.23 -6.53
CA SER A 6 -17.38 0.86 -5.55
C SER A 6 -16.23 0.70 -4.55
N LEU A 7 -15.97 -0.51 -4.04
CA LEU A 7 -14.81 -0.80 -3.18
C LEU A 7 -13.48 -0.46 -3.89
N PHE A 8 -13.34 -0.82 -5.16
CA PHE A 8 -12.14 -0.56 -5.95
C PHE A 8 -11.89 0.95 -6.12
N VAL A 9 -12.88 1.69 -6.62
CA VAL A 9 -12.77 3.14 -6.85
C VAL A 9 -12.56 3.88 -5.53
N ARG A 10 -13.29 3.47 -4.49
CA ARG A 10 -13.16 4.06 -3.15
C ARG A 10 -11.79 3.78 -2.54
N SER A 11 -11.24 2.58 -2.69
CA SER A 11 -9.91 2.24 -2.19
C SER A 11 -8.78 2.99 -2.91
N ILE A 12 -8.97 3.38 -4.17
CA ILE A 12 -7.98 4.15 -4.93
C ILE A 12 -7.99 5.63 -4.50
N PHE A 13 -9.17 6.24 -4.40
CA PHE A 13 -9.30 7.70 -4.27
C PHE A 13 -9.74 8.18 -2.89
N VAL A 14 -10.66 7.49 -2.22
CA VAL A 14 -11.27 7.96 -0.96
C VAL A 14 -10.48 7.44 0.25
N ASP A 15 -10.21 6.14 0.28
CA ASP A 15 -9.45 5.47 1.33
C ASP A 15 -7.96 5.32 0.92
N ASN A 16 -7.41 6.31 0.21
CA ASN A 16 -6.05 6.24 -0.30
C ASN A 16 -5.03 6.17 0.85
N MET A 17 -4.18 5.14 0.84
CA MET A 17 -3.22 4.89 1.91
C MET A 17 -2.24 6.04 2.18
N ILE A 18 -1.83 6.77 1.14
CA ILE A 18 -0.83 7.83 1.26
C ILE A 18 -1.49 9.15 1.64
N PHE A 19 -2.57 9.55 0.96
CA PHE A 19 -3.12 10.90 1.14
C PHE A 19 -4.23 10.99 2.19
N ALA A 20 -4.96 9.91 2.46
CA ALA A 20 -5.99 9.87 3.50
C ALA A 20 -5.43 9.38 4.84
N PHE A 21 -4.56 8.36 4.83
CA PHE A 21 -4.04 7.74 6.04
C PHE A 21 -2.55 8.01 6.33
N PHE A 22 -1.83 8.70 5.43
CA PHE A 22 -0.40 9.04 5.60
C PHE A 22 0.51 7.83 5.85
N LEU A 23 0.18 6.67 5.27
CA LEU A 23 0.95 5.43 5.38
C LEU A 23 1.91 5.27 4.20
N GLY A 24 3.12 4.77 4.48
CA GLY A 24 4.12 4.43 3.46
C GLY A 24 5.00 5.60 3.00
N MET A 25 5.07 6.68 3.80
CA MET A 25 5.78 7.92 3.45
C MET A 25 7.30 7.74 3.26
N CYS A 26 7.93 6.79 3.96
CA CYS A 26 9.38 6.61 3.96
C CYS A 26 9.93 6.26 2.56
N SER A 27 9.37 5.23 1.93
CA SER A 27 9.75 4.80 0.59
C SER A 27 9.22 5.74 -0.49
N TYR A 28 8.03 6.31 -0.26
CA TYR A 28 7.41 7.32 -1.13
C TYR A 28 8.26 8.58 -1.32
N LEU A 29 8.81 9.14 -0.24
CA LEU A 29 9.65 10.34 -0.30
C LEU A 29 11.08 10.03 -0.79
N ALA A 30 11.60 8.85 -0.46
CA ALA A 30 12.96 8.44 -0.81
C ALA A 30 13.13 8.17 -2.31
N VAL A 31 12.17 7.48 -2.95
CA VAL A 31 12.32 6.92 -4.32
C VAL A 31 11.54 7.71 -5.39
N SER A 32 10.98 8.87 -5.06
CA SER A 32 10.21 9.72 -6.00
C SER A 32 11.07 10.70 -6.82
N LYS A 33 12.37 10.45 -7.01
CA LYS A 33 13.23 11.35 -7.81
C LYS A 33 13.04 11.19 -9.33
N ASN A 34 12.87 9.94 -9.78
CA ASN A 34 12.70 9.62 -11.20
C ASN A 34 11.42 8.81 -11.40
N VAL A 35 10.67 9.10 -12.46
CA VAL A 35 9.42 8.41 -12.78
C VAL A 35 9.67 6.92 -13.06
N LYS A 36 10.74 6.57 -13.77
CA LYS A 36 11.08 5.17 -14.08
C LYS A 36 11.29 4.32 -12.83
N THR A 37 12.00 4.84 -11.83
CA THR A 37 12.23 4.12 -10.56
C THR A 37 10.97 4.08 -9.70
N ALA A 38 10.19 5.18 -9.68
CA ALA A 38 8.93 5.27 -8.96
C ALA A 38 7.89 4.27 -9.47
N VAL A 39 7.76 4.12 -10.81
CA VAL A 39 6.88 3.12 -11.44
C VAL A 39 7.29 1.71 -11.04
N GLY A 40 8.59 1.39 -11.12
CA GLY A 40 9.11 0.07 -10.75
C GLY A 40 8.80 -0.28 -9.29
N LEU A 41 8.99 0.67 -8.37
CA LEU A 41 8.64 0.50 -6.96
C LEU A 41 7.13 0.36 -6.75
N GLY A 42 6.32 1.17 -7.43
CA GLY A 42 4.86 1.12 -7.36
C GLY A 42 4.30 -0.23 -7.78
N ILE A 43 4.83 -0.82 -8.86
CA ILE A 43 4.44 -2.14 -9.33
C ILE A 43 4.84 -3.21 -8.31
N ALA A 44 6.05 -3.14 -7.76
CA ALA A 44 6.51 -4.09 -6.74
C ALA A 44 5.63 -4.05 -5.47
N VAL A 45 5.30 -2.86 -4.96
CA VAL A 45 4.43 -2.70 -3.78
C VAL A 45 3.01 -3.21 -4.07
N THR A 46 2.46 -2.90 -5.26
CA THR A 46 1.15 -3.39 -5.67
C THR A 46 1.13 -4.91 -5.75
N PHE A 47 2.16 -5.52 -6.33
CA PHE A 47 2.27 -6.97 -6.41
C PHE A 47 2.34 -7.62 -5.02
N VAL A 48 3.17 -7.07 -4.12
CA VAL A 48 3.24 -7.56 -2.73
C VAL A 48 1.88 -7.46 -2.06
N LEU A 49 1.16 -6.33 -2.17
CA LEU A 49 -0.19 -6.16 -1.61
C LEU A 49 -1.19 -7.21 -2.14
N VAL A 50 -1.21 -7.42 -3.46
CA VAL A 50 -2.15 -8.33 -4.13
C VAL A 50 -1.93 -9.78 -3.70
N VAL A 51 -0.70 -10.16 -3.36
CA VAL A 51 -0.38 -11.51 -2.90
C VAL A 51 -0.58 -11.64 -1.38
N THR A 52 -0.12 -10.66 -0.59
CA THR A 52 -0.15 -10.76 0.88
C THR A 52 -1.56 -10.63 1.45
N LEU A 53 -2.42 -9.76 0.91
CA LEU A 53 -3.76 -9.54 1.45
C LEU A 53 -4.67 -10.79 1.36
N PRO A 54 -4.78 -11.50 0.23
CA PRO A 54 -5.55 -12.75 0.17
C PRO A 54 -4.99 -13.84 1.08
N VAL A 55 -3.68 -13.94 1.23
CA VAL A 55 -3.04 -14.90 2.14
C VAL A 55 -3.37 -14.54 3.59
N ASN A 56 -3.24 -13.27 3.95
CA ASN A 56 -3.61 -12.76 5.28
C ASN A 56 -5.11 -12.95 5.56
N TYR A 57 -5.99 -12.81 4.55
CA TYR A 57 -7.43 -13.14 4.66
C TYR A 57 -7.65 -14.58 5.09
N LEU A 58 -7.01 -15.51 4.39
CA LEU A 58 -7.20 -16.93 4.60
C LEU A 58 -6.64 -17.32 5.97
N LEU A 59 -5.48 -16.80 6.35
CA LEU A 59 -4.92 -17.01 7.68
C LEU A 59 -5.85 -16.45 8.77
N GLN A 60 -6.38 -15.26 8.57
CA GLN A 60 -7.29 -14.65 9.54
C GLN A 60 -8.61 -15.42 9.69
N THR A 61 -9.21 -15.85 8.58
CA THR A 61 -10.52 -16.52 8.58
C THR A 61 -10.43 -18.02 8.89
N LYS A 62 -9.32 -18.69 8.57
CA LYS A 62 -9.17 -20.16 8.71
C LYS A 62 -8.23 -20.60 9.82
N VAL A 63 -7.33 -19.73 10.30
CA VAL A 63 -6.33 -20.08 11.33
C VAL A 63 -6.56 -19.29 12.60
N LEU A 64 -6.94 -18.02 12.49
CA LEU A 64 -7.02 -17.08 13.61
C LEU A 64 -8.42 -16.79 14.14
N ALA A 65 -9.47 -17.17 13.41
CA ALA A 65 -10.84 -16.97 13.86
C ALA A 65 -11.15 -17.81 15.11
N ALA A 66 -12.01 -17.29 15.99
CA ALA A 66 -12.48 -18.01 17.16
C ALA A 66 -13.00 -19.40 16.76
N ASN A 67 -12.44 -20.45 17.37
CA ASN A 67 -12.73 -21.87 17.13
C ASN A 67 -12.16 -22.51 15.84
N ALA A 68 -11.18 -21.90 15.16
CA ALA A 68 -10.66 -22.47 13.91
C ALA A 68 -9.69 -23.67 14.08
N ILE A 69 -9.00 -23.77 15.22
CA ILE A 69 -8.00 -24.84 15.48
C ILE A 69 -8.27 -25.58 16.79
N ILE A 70 -8.69 -24.87 17.85
CA ILE A 70 -9.07 -25.42 19.15
C ILE A 70 -10.29 -24.61 19.64
N GLU A 71 -11.36 -25.28 20.05
CA GLU A 71 -12.51 -24.61 20.68
C GLU A 71 -12.04 -23.85 21.93
N GLY A 72 -12.31 -22.54 21.99
CA GLY A 72 -12.03 -21.70 23.16
C GLY A 72 -10.67 -20.98 23.22
N VAL A 73 -9.79 -21.08 22.20
CA VAL A 73 -8.55 -20.27 22.14
C VAL A 73 -8.67 -19.20 21.05
N ASP A 74 -8.64 -17.93 21.45
CA ASP A 74 -8.55 -16.79 20.54
C ASP A 74 -7.07 -16.47 20.24
N LEU A 75 -6.61 -16.79 19.03
CA LEU A 75 -5.24 -16.49 18.59
C LEU A 75 -5.10 -15.10 17.97
N SER A 76 -6.11 -14.22 18.09
CA SER A 76 -6.08 -12.86 17.54
C SER A 76 -4.87 -12.04 18.01
N PHE A 77 -4.31 -12.30 19.20
CA PHE A 77 -3.07 -11.66 19.66
C PHE A 77 -1.86 -11.93 18.74
N LEU A 78 -1.83 -13.06 18.03
CA LEU A 78 -0.74 -13.44 17.11
C LEU A 78 -0.85 -12.79 15.72
N SER A 79 -1.94 -12.06 15.42
CA SER A 79 -2.21 -11.48 14.10
C SER A 79 -1.04 -10.65 13.56
N PHE A 80 -0.49 -9.77 14.42
CA PHE A 80 0.60 -8.87 14.02
C PHE A 80 1.86 -9.62 13.58
N ILE A 81 2.27 -10.62 14.34
CA ILE A 81 3.48 -11.40 14.06
C ILE A 81 3.30 -12.21 12.77
N LEU A 82 2.11 -12.82 12.58
CA LEU A 82 1.80 -13.58 11.37
C LEU A 82 1.78 -12.69 10.12
N PHE A 83 1.16 -11.52 10.18
CA PHE A 83 1.14 -10.60 9.04
C PHE A 83 2.55 -10.14 8.65
N ILE A 84 3.39 -9.80 9.63
CA ILE A 84 4.79 -9.42 9.37
C ILE A 84 5.56 -10.60 8.74
N ALA A 85 5.38 -11.82 9.25
CA ALA A 85 6.05 -13.02 8.72
C ALA A 85 5.66 -13.31 7.26
N VAL A 86 4.37 -13.20 6.93
CA VAL A 86 3.87 -13.38 5.56
C VAL A 86 4.42 -12.30 4.63
N ILE A 87 4.37 -11.04 5.06
CA ILE A 87 4.89 -9.92 4.27
C ILE A 87 6.39 -10.11 4.03
N ALA A 88 7.17 -10.44 5.07
CA ALA A 88 8.60 -10.70 4.93
C ALA A 88 8.91 -11.84 3.96
N GLY A 89 8.16 -12.95 4.04
CA GLY A 89 8.33 -14.09 3.13
C GLY A 89 8.05 -13.73 1.66
N ILE A 90 6.97 -12.98 1.39
CA ILE A 90 6.64 -12.54 0.03
C ILE A 90 7.63 -11.50 -0.49
N VAL A 91 8.05 -10.55 0.35
CA VAL A 91 9.04 -9.54 -0.05
C VAL A 91 10.40 -10.18 -0.36
N GLN A 92 10.82 -11.20 0.40
CA GLN A 92 12.03 -11.95 0.11
C GLN A 92 11.96 -12.62 -1.27
N LEU A 93 10.80 -13.19 -1.61
CA LEU A 93 10.58 -13.76 -2.94
C LEU A 93 10.68 -12.68 -4.04
N VAL A 94 10.07 -11.52 -3.81
CA VAL A 94 10.14 -10.39 -4.76
C VAL A 94 11.57 -9.89 -4.92
N GLU A 95 12.38 -9.87 -3.86
CA GLU A 95 13.78 -9.49 -3.93
C GLU A 95 14.58 -10.39 -4.89
N MET A 96 14.45 -11.71 -4.74
CA MET A 96 15.10 -12.68 -5.63
C MET A 96 14.62 -12.54 -7.08
N VAL A 97 13.33 -12.25 -7.29
CA VAL A 97 12.77 -12.03 -8.64
C VAL A 97 13.32 -10.74 -9.27
N VAL A 98 13.36 -9.64 -8.52
CA VAL A 98 13.85 -8.34 -9.03
C VAL A 98 15.33 -8.39 -9.35
N GLU A 99 16.15 -9.05 -8.52
CA GLU A 99 17.56 -9.28 -8.78
C GLU A 99 17.78 -10.02 -10.10
N ARG A 100 16.93 -11.01 -10.40
CA ARG A 100 17.06 -11.83 -11.61
C ARG A 100 16.57 -11.13 -12.88
N PHE A 101 15.44 -10.43 -12.83
CA PHE A 101 14.78 -9.88 -14.03
C PHE A 101 15.16 -8.43 -14.33
N SER A 102 15.51 -7.62 -13.32
CA SER A 102 15.72 -6.19 -13.49
C SER A 102 16.90 -5.66 -12.65
N PRO A 103 18.15 -5.98 -13.05
CA PRO A 103 19.35 -5.54 -12.34
C PRO A 103 19.50 -4.02 -12.26
N SER A 104 18.94 -3.26 -13.23
CA SER A 104 18.93 -1.80 -13.20
C SER A 104 18.06 -1.22 -12.07
N LEU A 105 16.94 -1.87 -11.77
CA LEU A 105 16.06 -1.49 -10.67
C LEU A 105 16.66 -1.90 -9.33
N TYR A 106 17.28 -3.09 -9.25
CA TYR A 106 18.01 -3.53 -8.07
C TYR A 106 19.18 -2.59 -7.73
N ALA A 107 19.96 -2.16 -8.73
CA ALA A 107 21.04 -1.19 -8.53
C ALA A 107 20.52 0.18 -8.04
N SER A 108 19.30 0.57 -8.42
CA SER A 108 18.71 1.86 -8.03
C SER A 108 17.99 1.81 -6.67
N LEU A 109 17.44 0.66 -6.29
CA LEU A 109 16.58 0.48 -5.11
C LEU A 109 17.19 -0.45 -4.05
N GLY A 110 18.39 -1.03 -4.23
CA GLY A 110 18.88 -2.20 -3.48
C GLY A 110 18.69 -2.15 -1.96
N ILE A 111 19.00 -1.02 -1.31
CA ILE A 111 18.81 -0.86 0.15
C ILE A 111 17.32 -0.71 0.54
N PHE A 112 16.49 -0.24 -0.38
CA PHE A 112 15.06 -0.01 -0.17
C PHE A 112 14.17 -1.23 -0.47
N LEU A 113 14.68 -2.28 -1.12
CA LEU A 113 13.92 -3.52 -1.36
C LEU A 113 13.51 -4.21 -0.05
N PRO A 114 14.43 -4.44 0.91
CA PRO A 114 14.06 -4.97 2.22
C PRO A 114 13.12 -4.04 3.01
N LEU A 115 13.19 -2.71 2.76
CA LEU A 115 12.27 -1.74 3.38
C LEU A 115 10.82 -1.90 2.91
N ILE A 116 10.54 -2.67 1.84
CA ILE A 116 9.17 -3.01 1.44
C ILE A 116 8.50 -3.85 2.54
N ALA A 117 9.24 -4.73 3.23
CA ALA A 117 8.68 -5.59 4.28
C ALA A 117 8.11 -4.79 5.47
N VAL A 118 8.72 -3.64 5.76
CA VAL A 118 8.30 -2.73 6.83
C VAL A 118 7.50 -1.53 6.31
N ASN A 119 7.02 -1.60 5.06
CA ASN A 119 6.22 -0.53 4.49
C ASN A 119 4.87 -0.42 5.22
N CYS A 120 4.64 0.73 5.85
CA CYS A 120 3.45 0.98 6.65
C CYS A 120 2.15 0.88 5.85
N ALA A 121 2.18 1.14 4.53
CA ALA A 121 1.00 0.97 3.67
C ALA A 121 0.60 -0.51 3.55
N ILE A 122 1.56 -1.42 3.43
CA ILE A 122 1.31 -2.87 3.29
C ILE A 122 0.80 -3.47 4.60
N MET A 123 1.45 -3.10 5.71
CA MET A 123 0.99 -3.51 7.05
C MET A 123 -0.38 -2.91 7.36
N GLY A 124 -0.58 -1.61 7.08
CA GLY A 124 -1.85 -0.92 7.27
C GLY A 124 -2.99 -1.54 6.46
N ALA A 125 -2.73 -1.98 5.22
CA ALA A 125 -3.69 -2.73 4.42
C ALA A 125 -4.20 -3.97 5.15
N SER A 126 -3.27 -4.75 5.69
CA SER A 126 -3.57 -6.02 6.38
C SER A 126 -4.36 -5.77 7.67
N LEU A 127 -4.09 -4.67 8.37
CA LEU A 127 -4.82 -4.28 9.58
C LEU A 127 -6.22 -3.72 9.28
N PHE A 128 -6.35 -2.86 8.26
CA PHE A 128 -7.66 -2.37 7.82
C PHE A 128 -8.53 -3.49 7.29
N MET A 129 -7.91 -4.46 6.64
CA MET A 129 -8.57 -5.66 6.22
C MET A 129 -9.12 -6.45 7.42
N GLN A 130 -8.31 -6.70 8.46
CA GLN A 130 -8.77 -7.31 9.72
C GLN A 130 -9.96 -6.59 10.32
N GLN A 131 -9.92 -5.25 10.38
CA GLN A 131 -11.03 -4.46 10.90
C GLN A 131 -12.29 -4.57 10.02
N ARG A 132 -12.13 -4.60 8.70
CA ARG A 132 -13.23 -4.70 7.72
C ARG A 132 -13.85 -6.09 7.62
N ILE A 133 -13.19 -7.14 8.10
CA ILE A 133 -13.75 -8.50 8.19
C ILE A 133 -14.73 -8.60 9.37
N THR A 134 -14.45 -7.88 10.47
CA THR A 134 -15.31 -7.84 11.66
C THR A 134 -16.49 -6.87 11.52
N MET A 135 -16.55 -6.08 10.43
CA MET A 135 -17.65 -5.15 10.16
C MET A 135 -18.89 -5.88 9.65
N ASP A 136 -20.06 -5.30 9.92
CA ASP A 136 -21.35 -5.85 9.52
C ASP A 136 -21.42 -6.13 7.99
N PRO A 137 -21.91 -7.29 7.55
CA PRO A 137 -21.99 -7.67 6.12
C PRO A 137 -22.82 -6.70 5.27
N SER A 138 -23.65 -5.86 5.90
CA SER A 138 -24.48 -4.83 5.24
C SER A 138 -23.66 -3.64 4.73
N ASN A 139 -22.43 -3.46 5.23
CA ASN A 139 -21.62 -2.29 4.91
C ASN A 139 -20.83 -2.55 3.61
N PRO A 140 -20.87 -1.66 2.59
CA PRO A 140 -20.10 -1.81 1.33
C PRO A 140 -18.57 -1.93 1.51
N GLN A 141 -18.08 -1.74 2.73
CA GLN A 141 -16.67 -1.86 3.10
C GLN A 141 -16.29 -3.25 3.63
N ALA A 142 -17.26 -4.13 3.90
CA ALA A 142 -17.03 -5.43 4.50
C ALA A 142 -16.34 -6.39 3.52
N ILE A 143 -15.27 -7.03 3.97
CA ILE A 143 -14.52 -8.00 3.17
C ILE A 143 -15.10 -9.39 3.44
N THR A 144 -16.14 -9.74 2.68
CA THR A 144 -16.87 -11.00 2.83
C THR A 144 -16.27 -12.17 2.03
N GLY A 145 -15.19 -11.96 1.27
CA GLY A 145 -14.53 -13.04 0.52
C GLY A 145 -13.13 -12.71 -0.01
N VAL A 146 -12.47 -13.73 -0.55
CA VAL A 146 -11.12 -13.61 -1.15
C VAL A 146 -11.14 -12.64 -2.34
N GLY A 147 -12.22 -12.63 -3.12
CA GLY A 147 -12.37 -11.72 -4.26
C GLY A 147 -12.42 -10.24 -3.86
N SER A 148 -13.09 -9.89 -2.76
CA SER A 148 -13.10 -8.50 -2.26
C SER A 148 -11.75 -8.12 -1.63
N ALA A 149 -11.05 -9.07 -1.00
CA ALA A 149 -9.68 -8.85 -0.51
C ALA A 149 -8.70 -8.54 -1.66
N VAL A 150 -8.76 -9.28 -2.77
CA VAL A 150 -7.94 -9.01 -3.97
C VAL A 150 -8.27 -7.65 -4.57
N VAL A 151 -9.56 -7.30 -4.68
CA VAL A 151 -9.98 -6.01 -5.24
C VAL A 151 -9.54 -4.84 -4.34
N TYR A 152 -9.62 -4.99 -3.02
CA TYR A 152 -9.08 -4.01 -2.06
C TYR A 152 -7.56 -3.88 -2.17
N ALA A 153 -6.85 -5.00 -2.33
CA ALA A 153 -5.41 -5.03 -2.53
C ALA A 153 -4.97 -4.31 -3.81
N LEU A 154 -5.68 -4.58 -4.92
CA LEU A 154 -5.44 -3.92 -6.20
C LEU A 154 -5.75 -2.43 -6.12
N GLY A 155 -6.89 -2.06 -5.53
CA GLY A 155 -7.28 -0.66 -5.38
C GLY A 155 -6.31 0.15 -4.53
N SER A 156 -5.91 -0.40 -3.38
CA SER A 156 -4.92 0.25 -2.50
C SER A 156 -3.52 0.33 -3.13
N GLY A 157 -3.06 -0.74 -3.79
CA GLY A 157 -1.78 -0.74 -4.51
C GLY A 157 -1.74 0.24 -5.68
N ILE A 158 -2.80 0.30 -6.49
CA ILE A 158 -2.93 1.27 -7.59
C ILE A 158 -2.99 2.70 -7.04
N GLY A 159 -3.73 2.94 -5.95
CA GLY A 159 -3.74 4.23 -5.27
C GLY A 159 -2.36 4.67 -4.81
N TRP A 160 -1.54 3.72 -4.31
CA TRP A 160 -0.15 3.95 -3.93
C TRP A 160 0.75 4.25 -5.14
N LEU A 161 0.60 3.47 -6.21
CA LEU A 161 1.34 3.65 -7.47
C LEU A 161 1.04 5.01 -8.11
N LEU A 162 -0.23 5.41 -8.18
CA LEU A 162 -0.63 6.70 -8.74
C LEU A 162 -0.02 7.87 -7.96
N ALA A 163 0.00 7.77 -6.63
CA ALA A 163 0.62 8.78 -5.79
C ALA A 163 2.13 8.91 -6.06
N ILE A 164 2.89 7.80 -6.04
CA ILE A 164 4.35 7.87 -6.20
C ILE A 164 4.76 8.35 -7.60
N VAL A 165 4.01 7.93 -8.63
CA VAL A 165 4.23 8.40 -10.00
C VAL A 165 3.88 9.88 -10.13
N GLY A 166 2.79 10.33 -9.50
CA GLY A 166 2.42 11.74 -9.47
C GLY A 166 3.48 12.62 -8.82
N LEU A 167 3.99 12.20 -7.66
CA LEU A 167 5.08 12.93 -6.99
C LEU A 167 6.36 12.93 -7.83
N ALA A 168 6.71 11.79 -8.43
CA ALA A 168 7.90 11.70 -9.28
C ALA A 168 7.81 12.62 -10.50
N ALA A 169 6.65 12.70 -11.13
CA ALA A 169 6.42 13.60 -12.26
C ALA A 169 6.55 15.08 -11.85
N ILE A 170 5.99 15.46 -10.70
CA ILE A 170 6.11 16.82 -10.15
C ILE A 170 7.58 17.11 -9.81
N ARG A 171 8.31 16.15 -9.21
CA ARG A 171 9.72 16.31 -8.86
C ARG A 171 10.64 16.41 -10.06
N GLU A 172 10.42 15.62 -11.11
CA GLU A 172 11.15 15.78 -12.39
C GLU A 172 10.89 17.15 -13.00
N LYS A 173 9.64 17.64 -12.99
CA LYS A 173 9.31 18.99 -13.49
C LYS A 173 9.96 20.10 -12.65
N MET A 174 9.97 19.96 -11.32
CA MET A 174 10.60 20.92 -10.42
C MET A 174 12.13 20.97 -10.56
N ALA A 175 12.77 19.93 -11.08
CA ALA A 175 14.21 19.95 -11.34
C ALA A 175 14.59 21.01 -12.40
N TYR A 176 13.67 21.35 -13.30
CA TYR A 176 13.82 22.41 -14.30
C TYR A 176 13.32 23.78 -13.83
N SER A 177 12.86 23.89 -12.59
CA SER A 177 12.27 25.12 -12.02
C SER A 177 13.20 25.75 -10.99
N ASP A 178 13.13 27.08 -10.85
CA ASP A 178 13.93 27.82 -9.88
C ASP A 178 13.37 27.69 -8.47
N VAL A 179 13.67 26.56 -7.82
CA VAL A 179 13.37 26.35 -6.40
C VAL A 179 14.40 27.10 -5.53
N PRO A 180 13.98 27.85 -4.48
CA PRO A 180 14.90 28.52 -3.57
C PRO A 180 15.95 27.54 -3.00
N ALA A 181 17.22 27.94 -3.02
CA ALA A 181 18.35 27.08 -2.62
C ALA A 181 18.18 26.37 -1.25
N PRO A 182 17.62 27.01 -0.20
CA PRO A 182 17.42 26.37 1.10
C PRO A 182 16.35 25.26 1.10
N LEU A 183 15.41 25.29 0.14
CA LEU A 183 14.28 24.36 0.07
C LEU A 183 14.51 23.20 -0.91
N LYS A 184 15.64 23.19 -1.63
CA LYS A 184 15.95 22.14 -2.61
C LYS A 184 16.04 20.77 -1.94
N GLY A 185 15.51 19.75 -2.61
CA GLY A 185 15.53 18.37 -2.14
C GLY A 185 14.31 18.02 -1.29
N LEU A 186 14.52 17.60 -0.05
CA LEU A 186 13.45 17.07 0.80
C LEU A 186 12.43 18.15 1.23
N GLY A 187 12.89 19.38 1.52
CA GLY A 187 12.01 20.47 1.97
C GLY A 187 10.86 20.76 1.00
N ILE A 188 11.17 21.04 -0.27
CA ILE A 188 10.15 21.24 -1.31
C ILE A 188 9.33 19.97 -1.58
N THR A 189 9.92 18.78 -1.39
CA THR A 189 9.20 17.51 -1.52
C THR A 189 8.11 17.39 -0.45
N PHE A 190 8.37 17.76 0.80
CA PHE A 190 7.34 17.76 1.85
C PHE A 190 6.23 18.77 1.56
N ILE A 191 6.56 19.98 1.09
CA ILE A 191 5.58 21.01 0.74
C ILE A 191 4.68 20.51 -0.41
N THR A 192 5.27 19.94 -1.47
CA THR A 192 4.49 19.39 -2.60
C THR A 192 3.59 18.24 -2.17
N VAL A 193 4.06 17.34 -1.31
CA VAL A 193 3.22 16.27 -0.77
C VAL A 193 2.06 16.81 0.07
N GLY A 194 2.27 17.87 0.87
CA GLY A 194 1.20 18.55 1.58
C GLY A 194 0.16 19.18 0.64
N LEU A 195 0.61 19.84 -0.44
CA LEU A 195 -0.28 20.39 -1.47
C LEU A 195 -1.09 19.28 -2.19
N MET A 196 -0.44 18.17 -2.52
CA MET A 196 -1.10 17.00 -3.11
C MET A 196 -2.14 16.39 -2.15
N ALA A 197 -1.82 16.28 -0.86
CA ALA A 197 -2.75 15.76 0.14
C ALA A 197 -4.00 16.64 0.24
N MET A 198 -3.86 17.97 0.24
CA MET A 198 -5.01 18.89 0.21
C MET A 198 -5.87 18.72 -1.04
N ALA A 199 -5.26 18.51 -2.21
CA ALA A 199 -6.01 18.23 -3.44
C ALA A 199 -6.77 16.90 -3.37
N PHE A 200 -6.19 15.88 -2.74
CA PHE A 200 -6.83 14.58 -2.56
C PHE A 200 -7.95 14.60 -1.49
N MET A 201 -7.92 15.51 -0.53
CA MET A 201 -9.02 15.69 0.43
C MET A 201 -10.35 16.04 -0.24
N CYS A 202 -10.35 16.58 -1.46
CA CYS A 202 -11.57 16.78 -2.25
C CYS A 202 -12.34 15.47 -2.49
N PHE A 203 -11.67 14.32 -2.53
CA PHE A 203 -12.30 13.02 -2.71
C PHE A 203 -12.84 12.39 -1.42
N SER A 204 -12.50 12.94 -0.25
CA SER A 204 -12.96 12.42 1.05
C SER A 204 -14.49 12.53 1.26
N GLY A 205 -15.16 13.40 0.51
CA GLY A 205 -16.61 13.58 0.54
C GLY A 205 -17.40 12.64 -0.38
N LEU A 206 -16.74 11.82 -1.21
CA LEU A 206 -17.42 10.90 -2.12
C LEU A 206 -18.03 9.73 -1.34
N LYS A 207 -19.36 9.72 -1.22
CA LYS A 207 -20.14 8.57 -0.76
C LYS A 207 -20.53 7.72 -1.98
N LEU A 208 -19.73 6.68 -2.24
CA LEU A 208 -20.00 5.60 -3.20
C LEU A 208 -20.43 4.34 -2.46
#